data_AF-A0A346PQJ3-F1
#
_entry.id   AF-A0A346PQJ3-F1
#
_cell.length_a   1.000
_cell.length_b   1.000
_cell.length_c   1.000
_cell.angle_alpha   90.00
_cell.angle_beta   90.00
_cell.angle_gamma   90.00
#
_symmetry.space_group_name_H-M   'P 1'
#
loop_
_entity.id
_entity.type
_entity.pdbx_description
1 polymer ?
#
loop_
_entity_poly.entity_id
_entity_poly.type
_entity_poly.pdbx_seq_one_letter_code
_entity_poly.pdbx_strand_id
1 'polypeptide(L)'
;MRRREYKINVTTSDTLQDARRELEAYIPAELAEKALNSVNKASRKLIDEYDLHVEVDPEVVAETLQQGFATIVCEWLEADTWQEDDVEDIIDELERNPKENLTFVAGFVAFENADMKQVSQAIHSATR
;
A
#
# COMPACT_ATOMS: atom_id res chain seq x y z
N MET A 1 -18.93 -19.84 -18.50
CA MET A 1 -18.16 -19.16 -17.42
C MET A 1 -18.75 -17.77 -17.24
N ARG A 2 -19.38 -17.49 -16.10
CA ARG A 2 -19.85 -16.13 -15.78
C ARG A 2 -18.64 -15.37 -15.20
N ARG A 3 -18.24 -14.27 -15.84
CA ARG A 3 -17.30 -13.32 -15.22
C ARG A 3 -17.96 -12.83 -13.94
N ARG A 4 -17.32 -13.03 -12.78
CA ARG A 4 -17.68 -12.31 -11.56
C ARG A 4 -17.32 -10.86 -11.84
N GLU A 5 -18.34 -10.01 -11.94
CA GLU A 5 -18.14 -8.57 -11.86
C GLU A 5 -17.70 -8.29 -10.43
N TYR A 6 -16.41 -8.05 -10.24
CA TYR A 6 -15.92 -7.47 -9.00
C TYR A 6 -16.48 -6.05 -8.97
N LYS A 7 -17.58 -5.85 -8.24
CA LYS A 7 -17.95 -4.52 -7.77
C LYS A 7 -16.93 -4.17 -6.70
N ILE A 8 -15.81 -3.62 -7.14
CA ILE A 8 -14.86 -2.99 -6.26
C ILE A 8 -15.54 -1.71 -5.79
N ASN A 9 -16.19 -1.77 -4.62
CA ASN A 9 -16.57 -0.57 -3.90
C ASN A 9 -15.28 -0.06 -3.26
N VAL A 10 -14.47 0.65 -4.04
CA VAL A 10 -13.39 1.47 -3.47
C VAL A 10 -14.09 2.60 -2.73
N THR A 11 -14.48 2.38 -1.48
CA THR A 11 -14.50 3.45 -0.52
C THR A 11 -13.03 3.77 -0.28
N THR A 12 -12.48 4.66 -1.11
CA THR A 12 -11.23 5.34 -0.79
C THR A 12 -11.40 5.87 0.62
N SER A 13 -10.72 5.25 1.56
CA SER A 13 -10.60 5.80 2.90
C SER A 13 -9.94 7.17 2.72
N ASP A 14 -10.72 8.25 2.87
CA ASP A 14 -10.29 9.61 2.54
C ASP A 14 -9.15 10.12 3.46
N THR A 15 -8.78 9.37 4.51
CA THR A 15 -7.67 9.69 5.42
C THR A 15 -6.92 8.44 5.90
N LEU A 16 -5.65 8.57 6.31
CA LEU A 16 -4.92 7.47 6.97
C LEU A 16 -5.64 6.94 8.22
N GLN A 17 -6.40 7.79 8.91
CA GLN A 17 -7.15 7.40 10.09
C GLN A 17 -8.29 6.43 9.76
N ASP A 18 -8.95 6.62 8.61
CA ASP A 18 -10.02 5.72 8.17
C ASP A 18 -9.45 4.39 7.70
N ALA A 19 -8.29 4.40 7.02
CA ALA A 19 -7.59 3.20 6.57
C ALA A 19 -7.15 2.36 7.76
N ARG A 20 -6.67 3.01 8.83
CA ARG A 20 -6.39 2.36 10.11
C ARG A 20 -7.64 1.73 10.71
N ARG A 21 -8.74 2.47 10.80
CA ARG A 21 -10.00 1.95 11.38
C ARG A 21 -10.56 0.76 10.61
N GLU A 22 -10.44 0.80 9.28
CA GLU A 22 -10.88 -0.29 8.41
C GLU A 22 -10.03 -1.53 8.66
N LEU A 23 -8.71 -1.38 8.72
CA LEU A 23 -7.79 -2.48 9.04
C LEU A 23 -8.08 -3.08 10.43
N GLU A 24 -8.33 -2.23 11.43
CA GLU A 24 -8.70 -2.62 12.80
C GLU A 24 -10.04 -3.38 12.88
N ALA A 25 -10.87 -3.37 11.83
CA ALA A 25 -12.08 -4.18 11.77
C ALA A 25 -11.79 -5.65 11.42
N TYR A 26 -10.64 -5.94 10.82
CA TYR A 26 -10.25 -7.28 10.37
C TYR A 26 -9.14 -7.91 11.22
N ILE A 27 -8.24 -7.09 11.77
CA ILE A 27 -7.10 -7.57 12.58
C ILE A 27 -6.98 -6.80 13.90
N PRO A 28 -6.25 -7.34 14.91
CA PRO A 28 -6.01 -6.64 16.16
C PRO A 28 -5.38 -5.26 15.96
N ALA A 29 -5.78 -4.28 16.76
CA ALA A 29 -5.31 -2.89 16.61
C ALA A 29 -3.80 -2.72 16.74
N GLU A 30 -3.15 -3.54 17.57
CA GLU A 30 -1.69 -3.58 17.69
C GLU A 30 -1.03 -4.05 16.39
N LEU A 31 -1.64 -5.03 15.70
CA LEU A 31 -1.15 -5.54 14.43
C LEU A 31 -1.38 -4.53 13.31
N ALA A 32 -2.55 -3.88 13.27
CA ALA A 32 -2.83 -2.78 12.33
C ALA A 32 -1.81 -1.64 12.48
N GLU A 33 -1.51 -1.24 13.71
CA GLU A 33 -0.50 -0.21 13.99
C GLU A 33 0.91 -0.66 13.57
N LYS A 34 1.29 -1.91 13.87
CA LYS A 34 2.56 -2.49 13.43
C LYS A 34 2.66 -2.43 11.90
N ALA A 35 1.62 -2.85 11.19
CA ALA A 35 1.62 -2.91 9.74
C ALA A 35 1.83 -1.55 9.07
N LEU A 36 1.03 -0.56 9.48
CA LEU A 36 1.13 0.80 8.95
C LEU A 36 2.49 1.42 9.31
N ASN A 37 3.03 1.16 10.50
CA ASN A 37 4.35 1.65 10.89
C ASN A 37 5.47 1.01 10.07
N SER A 38 5.39 -0.29 9.76
CA SER A 38 6.41 -0.98 8.95
C SER A 38 6.42 -0.47 7.51
N VAL A 39 5.26 -0.17 6.93
CA VAL A 39 5.17 0.49 5.61
C VAL A 39 5.81 1.89 5.64
N ASN A 40 5.51 2.72 6.65
CA ASN A 40 6.11 4.05 6.79
C ASN A 40 7.64 4.00 6.96
N LYS A 41 8.14 3.06 7.77
CA LYS A 41 9.60 2.87 7.92
C LYS A 41 10.24 2.44 6.61
N ALA A 42 9.64 1.49 5.92
CA ALA A 42 10.17 0.96 4.67
C ALA A 42 10.11 2.00 3.54
N SER A 43 9.05 2.82 3.45
CA SER A 43 8.96 3.91 2.48
C SER A 43 10.04 4.96 2.69
N ARG A 44 10.24 5.42 3.93
CA ARG A 44 11.30 6.38 4.27
C ARG A 44 12.68 5.85 3.93
N LYS A 45 12.95 4.58 4.27
CA LYS A 45 14.23 3.94 3.95
C LYS A 45 14.52 3.93 2.45
N LEU A 46 13.51 3.68 1.60
CA LEU A 46 13.70 3.73 0.15
C LEU A 46 13.93 5.14 -0.37
N ILE A 47 13.19 6.13 0.15
CA ILE A 47 13.40 7.53 -0.23
C ILE A 47 14.83 7.97 0.11
N ASP A 48 15.32 7.61 1.30
CA ASP A 48 16.68 7.88 1.74
C ASP A 48 17.72 7.15 0.86
N GLU A 49 17.49 5.86 0.57
CA GLU A 49 18.40 5.02 -0.23
C GLU A 49 18.56 5.51 -1.67
N TYR A 50 17.49 6.06 -2.24
CA TYR A 50 17.43 6.55 -3.61
C TYR A 50 17.57 8.07 -3.75
N ASP A 51 17.78 8.80 -2.65
CA ASP A 51 17.91 10.26 -2.60
C ASP A 51 16.72 11.00 -3.27
N LEU A 52 15.50 10.47 -3.07
CA LEU A 52 14.29 10.98 -3.73
C LEU A 52 13.67 12.20 -3.04
N HIS A 53 14.28 12.72 -1.98
CA HIS A 53 13.74 13.83 -1.18
C HIS A 53 13.49 15.12 -1.97
N VAL A 54 14.12 15.27 -3.13
CA VAL A 54 13.94 16.43 -4.03
C VAL A 54 12.84 16.20 -5.08
N GLU A 55 12.44 14.95 -5.30
CA GLU A 55 11.47 14.55 -6.32
C GLU A 55 10.08 14.28 -5.75
N VAL A 56 10.02 13.82 -4.49
CA VAL A 56 8.78 13.46 -3.81
C VAL A 56 8.71 14.04 -2.41
N ASP A 57 7.50 14.28 -1.94
CA ASP A 57 7.26 14.55 -0.53
C ASP A 57 7.22 13.21 0.25
N PRO A 58 8.17 12.95 1.18
CA PRO A 58 8.23 11.68 1.88
C PRO A 58 7.02 11.39 2.75
N GLU A 59 6.36 12.42 3.28
CA GLU A 59 5.17 12.25 4.12
C GLU A 59 3.98 11.81 3.27
N VAL A 60 3.79 12.47 2.12
CA VAL A 60 2.73 12.10 1.16
C VAL A 60 2.95 10.69 0.63
N VAL A 61 4.17 10.31 0.28
CA VAL A 61 4.48 8.96 -0.20
C VAL A 61 4.24 7.91 0.88
N ALA A 62 4.68 8.16 2.11
CA ALA A 62 4.45 7.24 3.22
C ALA A 62 2.95 7.05 3.49
N GLU A 63 2.19 8.14 3.58
CA GLU A 63 0.75 8.10 3.84
C GLU A 63 0.01 7.35 2.71
N THR A 64 0.32 7.66 1.46
CA THR A 64 -0.29 7.03 0.28
C THR A 64 -0.06 5.51 0.27
N LEU A 65 1.17 5.07 0.60
CA LEU A 65 1.51 3.65 0.63
C LEU A 65 0.88 2.95 1.83
N GLN A 66 0.76 3.61 2.98
CA GLN A 66 0.07 3.07 4.15
C GLN A 66 -1.42 2.86 3.87
N GLN A 67 -2.08 3.82 3.24
CA GLN A 67 -3.48 3.70 2.83
C GLN A 67 -3.67 2.54 1.85
N GLY A 68 -2.85 2.49 0.79
CA GLY A 68 -2.97 1.41 -0.19
C GLY A 68 -2.64 0.03 0.38
N PHE A 69 -1.69 -0.08 1.30
CA PHE A 69 -1.42 -1.32 2.01
C PHE A 69 -2.64 -1.76 2.83
N ALA A 70 -3.26 -0.85 3.60
CA ALA A 70 -4.46 -1.15 4.37
C ALA A 70 -5.59 -1.66 3.46
N THR A 71 -5.83 -1.01 2.32
CA THR A 71 -6.84 -1.44 1.35
C THR A 71 -6.58 -2.86 0.85
N ILE A 72 -5.34 -3.18 0.45
CA ILE A 72 -4.97 -4.53 -0.01
C ILE A 72 -5.26 -5.58 1.06
N VAL A 73 -4.81 -5.32 2.28
CA VAL A 73 -4.96 -6.26 3.39
C VAL A 73 -6.45 -6.48 3.67
N CYS A 74 -7.24 -5.42 3.78
CA CYS A 74 -8.68 -5.52 4.00
C CYS A 74 -9.37 -6.31 2.89
N GLU A 75 -9.07 -6.03 1.62
CA GLU A 75 -9.66 -6.76 0.49
C GLU A 75 -9.32 -8.25 0.51
N TRP A 76 -8.09 -8.61 0.87
CA TRP A 76 -7.64 -10.00 0.84
C TRP A 76 -8.14 -10.79 2.05
N LEU A 77 -8.27 -10.14 3.21
CA LEU A 77 -8.93 -10.71 4.40
C LEU A 77 -10.43 -10.88 4.16
N GLU A 78 -11.11 -9.89 3.57
CA GLU A 78 -12.54 -9.99 3.22
C GLU A 78 -12.79 -11.11 2.19
N ALA A 79 -11.86 -11.29 1.25
CA ALA A 79 -11.92 -12.36 0.26
C ALA A 79 -11.49 -13.74 0.80
N ASP A 80 -11.15 -13.86 2.09
CA ASP A 80 -10.62 -15.09 2.73
C ASP A 80 -9.40 -15.67 1.98
N THR A 81 -8.63 -14.78 1.32
CA THR A 81 -7.42 -15.11 0.57
C THR A 81 -6.20 -15.03 1.48
N TRP A 82 -6.21 -14.08 2.42
CA TRP A 82 -5.27 -13.99 3.53
C TRP A 82 -5.98 -14.28 4.85
N GLN A 83 -5.19 -14.73 5.81
CA GLN A 83 -5.51 -14.83 7.23
C GLN A 83 -4.64 -13.83 8.01
N GLU A 84 -4.93 -13.67 9.31
CA GLU A 84 -4.17 -12.77 10.19
C GLU A 84 -2.65 -13.07 10.19
N ASP A 85 -2.28 -14.35 10.21
CA ASP A 85 -0.87 -14.79 10.18
C ASP A 85 -0.15 -14.35 8.88
N ASP A 86 -0.86 -14.29 7.74
CA ASP A 86 -0.28 -13.80 6.47
C ASP A 86 0.05 -12.29 6.56
N VAL A 87 -0.70 -11.54 7.37
CA VAL A 87 -0.43 -10.12 7.64
C VAL A 87 0.83 -9.97 8.49
N GLU A 88 1.05 -10.85 9.47
CA GLU A 88 2.30 -10.86 10.24
C GLU A 88 3.51 -11.16 9.36
N ASP A 89 3.39 -12.16 8.49
CA ASP A 89 4.46 -12.57 7.57
C ASP A 89 4.85 -11.44 6.60
N ILE A 90 3.88 -10.74 6.00
CA ILE A 90 4.19 -9.63 5.10
C ILE A 90 4.82 -8.44 5.83
N ILE A 91 4.45 -8.19 7.09
CA ILE A 91 5.09 -7.15 7.92
C ILE A 91 6.55 -7.50 8.17
N ASP A 92 6.82 -8.74 8.58
CA ASP A 92 8.18 -9.21 8.82
C ASP A 92 9.03 -9.15 7.54
N GLU A 93 8.43 -9.45 6.38
CA GLU A 93 9.08 -9.33 5.07
C GLU A 93 9.31 -7.87 4.64
N LEU A 94 8.40 -6.94 4.95
CA LEU A 94 8.62 -5.50 4.75
C LEU A 94 9.80 -4.99 5.58
N GLU A 95 10.02 -5.52 6.77
CA GLU A 95 11.15 -5.14 7.62
C GLU A 95 12.48 -5.77 7.17
N ARG A 96 12.46 -7.03 6.73
CA ARG A 96 13.66 -7.73 6.24
C ARG A 96 14.10 -7.23 4.86
N ASN A 97 13.15 -7.13 3.93
CA ASN A 97 13.40 -6.82 2.51
C ASN A 97 12.50 -5.64 2.04
N PRO A 98 12.68 -4.43 2.59
CA PRO A 98 11.79 -3.30 2.35
C PRO A 98 11.67 -2.94 0.87
N LYS A 99 12.74 -3.01 0.09
CA LYS A 99 12.72 -2.68 -1.34
C LYS A 99 11.80 -3.58 -2.16
N GLU A 100 11.96 -4.89 -2.02
CA GLU A 100 11.22 -5.87 -2.83
C GLU A 100 9.73 -5.85 -2.47
N ASN A 101 9.43 -5.76 -1.16
CA ASN A 101 8.06 -5.83 -0.68
C ASN A 101 7.29 -4.51 -0.77
N LEU A 102 7.94 -3.34 -0.62
CA LEU A 102 7.27 -2.06 -0.88
C LEU A 102 6.95 -1.88 -2.37
N THR A 103 7.72 -2.51 -3.27
CA THR A 103 7.43 -2.48 -4.71
C THR A 103 6.10 -3.16 -5.03
N PHE A 104 5.74 -4.22 -4.31
CA PHE A 104 4.43 -4.86 -4.41
C PHE A 104 3.30 -3.89 -4.01
N VAL A 105 3.43 -3.26 -2.84
CA VAL A 105 2.45 -2.27 -2.34
C VAL A 105 2.33 -1.09 -3.30
N ALA A 106 3.46 -0.50 -3.69
CA ALA A 106 3.51 0.62 -4.63
C ALA A 106 2.93 0.27 -6.01
N GLY A 107 3.16 -0.96 -6.49
CA GLY A 107 2.58 -1.44 -7.75
C GLY A 107 1.06 -1.54 -7.71
N PHE A 108 0.50 -1.98 -6.58
CA PHE A 108 -0.94 -2.03 -6.37
C PHE A 108 -1.54 -0.62 -6.22
N VAL A 109 -0.92 0.24 -5.40
CA VAL A 109 -1.35 1.64 -5.25
C VAL A 109 -1.31 2.38 -6.59
N ALA A 110 -0.27 2.16 -7.41
CA ALA A 110 -0.15 2.77 -8.73
C ALA A 110 -1.16 2.22 -9.75
N PHE A 111 -1.68 1.01 -9.55
CA PHE A 111 -2.72 0.41 -10.39
C PHE A 111 -4.11 1.00 -10.10
N GLU A 112 -4.41 1.23 -8.83
CA GLU A 112 -5.70 1.74 -8.34
C GLU A 112 -5.82 3.28 -8.39
N ASN A 113 -4.70 4.00 -8.47
CA ASN A 113 -4.72 5.46 -8.55
C ASN A 113 -4.59 5.94 -10.01
N ALA A 114 -5.71 6.39 -10.61
CA ALA A 114 -5.78 6.85 -12.01
C ALA A 114 -4.76 7.94 -12.36
N ASP A 115 -4.34 8.73 -11.37
CA ASP A 115 -3.37 9.81 -11.51
C ASP A 115 -1.91 9.29 -11.60
N MET A 116 -1.57 8.18 -10.94
CA MET A 116 -0.25 7.55 -11.07
C MET A 116 -0.08 6.84 -12.42
N LYS A 117 -1.17 6.40 -13.04
CA LYS A 117 -1.17 5.92 -14.43
C LYS A 117 -0.80 7.02 -15.42
N GLN A 118 -1.23 8.26 -15.17
CA GLN A 118 -0.80 9.42 -15.96
C GLN A 118 0.67 9.78 -15.72
N VAL A 119 1.17 9.68 -14.48
CA VAL A 119 2.61 9.88 -14.16
C VAL A 119 3.48 8.82 -14.84
N SER A 120 3.10 7.55 -14.77
CA SER A 120 3.78 6.44 -15.47
C SER A 120 3.76 6.61 -17.00
N GLN A 121 2.63 7.06 -17.56
CA GLN A 121 2.53 7.41 -18.99
C GLN A 121 3.38 8.63 -19.36
N ALA A 122 3.48 9.64 -18.50
CA ALA A 122 4.32 10.81 -18.71
C ALA A 122 5.81 10.46 -18.72
N ILE A 123 6.27 9.59 -17.82
CA ILE A 123 7.66 9.09 -17.77
C ILE A 123 8.00 8.31 -19.04
N HIS A 124 7.11 7.44 -19.51
CA HIS A 124 7.28 6.68 -20.76
C HIS A 124 7.23 7.53 -22.04
N SER A 125 6.52 8.66 -22.02
CA SER A 125 6.41 9.56 -23.18
C SER A 125 7.54 10.60 -23.23
N ALA A 126 8.16 10.92 -22.09
CA ALA A 126 9.35 11.77 -22.00
C ALA A 126 10.67 11.07 -22.38
N THR A 127 10.67 9.74 -22.49
CA THR A 127 11.84 8.93 -22.90
C THR A 127 11.93 8.69 -24.42
N ARG A 128 11.24 9.50 -25.24
CA ARG A 128 11.39 9.54 -26.71
C ARG A 128 12.09 10.81 -27.18
#